data_AF-A0A402AZG7-F1
#
_entry.id   AF-A0A402AZG7-F1
#
_cell.length_a   1.000
_cell.length_b   1.000
_cell.length_c   1.000
_cell.angle_alpha   90.00
_cell.angle_beta   90.00
_cell.angle_gamma   90.00
#
_symmetry.space_group_name_H-M   'P 1'
#
loop_
_entity.id
_entity.type
_entity.pdbx_description
1 polymer ?
#
loop_
_entity_poly.entity_id
_entity_poly.type
_entity_poly.pdbx_seq_one_letter_code
_entity_poly.pdbx_strand_id
1 'polypeptide(L)'
;MQQDARTTSQPSWAMYVKDIAASRTFYLEQLGFRETATALPETLVEIVGFNNDPILLVGSDAGDAAPYLASTHTVIKSGEFLPFYCQNLDAQRALWAERGLKVHETQTPLGEPALVVPDPDGHLLIFIAQGQRTPEEIIELYAQGPRLLQETLEGLTEQDLNLTKAPGEWSICQMVHHISDGDDLWMRVAKAALTRPGCLYSHDWYTTDNASADLLDYAGRAIEPAVQLYNANHAHIVQLVQHLPDALERYVMFIWPGQEPQRFTVRDILYMQAGHAAMHCKDIQEIRQLHQK
;
A
#
# COMPACT_ATOMS: atom_id res chain seq x y z
N MET A 1 5.36 4.88 -38.84
CA MET A 1 4.05 4.73 -38.18
C MET A 1 4.16 5.49 -36.88
N GLN A 2 3.58 6.69 -36.81
CA GLN A 2 3.59 7.51 -35.60
C GLN A 2 2.76 6.77 -34.55
N GLN A 3 3.38 6.43 -33.42
CA GLN A 3 2.65 6.09 -32.21
C GLN A 3 1.91 7.36 -31.80
N ASP A 4 0.59 7.34 -31.87
CA ASP A 4 -0.23 8.38 -31.26
C ASP A 4 0.14 8.46 -29.77
N ALA A 5 0.52 9.64 -29.33
CA ALA A 5 0.94 9.88 -27.95
C ALA A 5 -0.24 9.56 -27.02
N ARG A 6 -0.07 8.56 -26.13
CA ARG A 6 -1.05 8.26 -25.09
C ARG A 6 -1.30 9.53 -24.27
N THR A 7 -2.58 9.82 -24.02
CA THR A 7 -3.00 10.90 -23.12
C THR A 7 -2.92 10.50 -21.64
N THR A 8 -2.72 9.22 -21.35
CA THR A 8 -2.58 8.63 -20.01
C THR A 8 -1.23 7.93 -19.86
N SER A 9 -0.68 7.93 -18.64
CA SER A 9 0.52 7.15 -18.30
C SER A 9 0.27 5.65 -18.52
N GLN A 10 1.32 4.89 -18.87
CA GLN A 10 1.21 3.44 -18.93
C GLN A 10 0.78 2.86 -17.58
N PRO A 11 -0.02 1.77 -17.55
CA PRO A 11 -0.38 1.07 -16.32
C PRO A 11 0.83 0.69 -15.48
N SER A 12 0.81 1.07 -14.21
CA SER A 12 1.76 0.62 -13.19
C SER A 12 1.30 -0.65 -12.47
N TRP A 13 0.06 -1.09 -12.72
CA TRP A 13 -0.49 -2.33 -12.18
C TRP A 13 -0.93 -3.28 -13.28
N ALA A 14 -0.65 -4.56 -13.08
CA ALA A 14 -1.08 -5.65 -13.96
C ALA A 14 -1.78 -6.74 -13.16
N MET A 15 -2.85 -7.32 -13.72
CA MET A 15 -3.56 -8.48 -13.17
C MET A 15 -3.70 -9.54 -14.23
N TYR A 16 -3.20 -10.75 -13.95
CA TYR A 16 -3.39 -11.90 -14.83
C TYR A 16 -4.75 -12.52 -14.57
N VAL A 17 -5.51 -12.74 -15.64
CA VAL A 17 -6.89 -13.24 -15.60
C VAL A 17 -7.06 -14.43 -16.53
N LYS A 18 -7.89 -15.40 -16.15
CA LYS A 18 -8.10 -16.62 -16.95
C LYS A 18 -8.99 -16.38 -18.15
N ASP A 19 -10.01 -15.55 -17.96
CA ASP A 19 -10.96 -15.18 -19.02
C ASP A 19 -11.05 -13.65 -19.08
N ILE A 20 -10.41 -13.08 -20.11
CA ILE A 20 -10.33 -11.63 -20.30
C ILE A 20 -11.71 -11.03 -20.60
N ALA A 21 -12.60 -11.76 -21.27
CA ALA A 21 -13.93 -11.28 -21.61
C ALA A 21 -14.83 -11.27 -20.36
N ALA A 22 -14.80 -12.34 -19.57
CA ALA A 22 -15.52 -12.39 -18.29
C ALA A 22 -15.01 -11.32 -17.31
N SER A 23 -13.70 -11.13 -17.23
CA SER A 23 -13.08 -10.10 -16.40
C SER A 23 -13.48 -8.70 -16.85
N ARG A 24 -13.40 -8.41 -18.15
CA ARG A 24 -13.82 -7.12 -18.71
C ARG A 24 -15.28 -6.81 -18.36
N THR A 25 -16.20 -7.77 -18.54
CA THR A 25 -17.61 -7.63 -18.15
C THR A 25 -17.75 -7.34 -16.66
N PHE A 26 -17.03 -8.06 -15.80
CA PHE A 26 -17.06 -7.84 -14.35
C PHE A 26 -16.62 -6.42 -13.98
N TYR A 27 -15.45 -5.98 -14.44
CA TYR A 27 -14.90 -4.67 -14.09
C TYR A 27 -15.78 -3.52 -14.65
N LEU A 28 -16.25 -3.62 -15.89
CA LEU A 28 -17.02 -2.54 -16.51
C LEU A 28 -18.47 -2.52 -16.05
N GLU A 29 -19.18 -3.65 -16.12
CA GLU A 29 -20.63 -3.69 -15.92
C GLU A 29 -21.00 -3.85 -14.44
N GLN A 30 -20.29 -4.72 -13.69
CA GLN A 30 -20.61 -4.95 -12.29
C GLN A 30 -19.97 -3.89 -11.40
N LEU A 31 -18.65 -3.67 -11.53
CA LEU A 31 -17.94 -2.70 -10.70
C LEU A 31 -18.14 -1.24 -11.14
N GLY A 32 -18.41 -1.00 -12.42
CA GLY A 32 -18.57 0.35 -12.97
C GLY A 32 -17.25 1.05 -13.30
N PHE A 33 -16.17 0.28 -13.52
CA PHE A 33 -14.93 0.83 -14.03
C PHE A 33 -15.10 1.25 -15.49
N ARG A 34 -14.12 1.99 -16.02
CA ARG A 34 -14.11 2.39 -17.42
C ARG A 34 -12.95 1.74 -18.14
N GLU A 35 -13.16 1.46 -19.42
CA GLU A 35 -12.07 1.07 -20.30
C GLU A 35 -11.43 2.32 -20.89
N THR A 36 -10.13 2.27 -21.10
CA THR A 36 -9.39 3.34 -21.76
C THR A 36 -9.56 3.24 -23.28
N ALA A 37 -9.29 4.33 -24.00
CA ALA A 37 -9.28 4.33 -25.46
C ALA A 37 -7.96 3.79 -26.06
N THR A 38 -7.12 3.15 -25.24
CA THR A 38 -5.81 2.65 -25.64
C THR A 38 -5.98 1.45 -26.58
N ALA A 39 -5.39 1.52 -27.78
CA ALA A 39 -5.38 0.40 -28.71
C ALA A 39 -4.47 -0.73 -28.19
N LEU A 40 -5.06 -1.88 -27.90
CA LEU A 40 -4.39 -3.05 -27.31
C LEU A 40 -4.74 -4.34 -28.11
N PRO A 41 -3.88 -5.37 -28.05
CA PRO A 41 -4.25 -6.72 -28.47
C PRO A 41 -5.52 -7.21 -27.77
N GLU A 42 -6.31 -8.08 -28.42
CA GLU A 42 -7.56 -8.62 -27.84
C GLU A 42 -7.37 -9.41 -26.54
N THR A 43 -6.13 -9.84 -26.27
CA THR A 43 -5.75 -10.54 -25.04
C THR A 43 -5.43 -9.60 -23.87
N LEU A 44 -5.47 -8.29 -24.08
CA LEU A 44 -5.18 -7.25 -23.09
C LEU A 44 -6.35 -6.26 -22.99
N VAL A 45 -6.66 -5.81 -21.77
CA VAL A 45 -7.66 -4.76 -21.53
C VAL A 45 -7.12 -3.78 -20.50
N GLU A 46 -7.12 -2.49 -20.82
CA GLU A 46 -6.70 -1.43 -19.89
C GLU A 46 -7.94 -0.74 -19.30
N ILE A 47 -8.13 -0.92 -18.00
CA ILE A 47 -9.26 -0.37 -17.23
C ILE A 47 -8.79 0.73 -16.26
N VAL A 48 -9.68 1.64 -15.90
CA VAL A 48 -9.47 2.66 -14.87
C VAL A 48 -10.57 2.60 -13.83
N GLY A 49 -10.15 2.55 -12.56
CA GLY A 49 -11.04 2.54 -11.40
C GLY A 49 -11.39 3.94 -10.89
N PHE A 50 -11.79 4.02 -9.62
CA PHE A 50 -12.22 5.27 -8.98
C PHE A 50 -11.11 6.32 -8.80
N ASN A 51 -9.87 5.88 -8.71
CA ASN A 51 -8.67 6.73 -8.62
C ASN A 51 -8.14 7.21 -9.98
N ASN A 52 -8.75 6.79 -11.10
CA ASN A 52 -8.29 7.05 -12.48
C ASN A 52 -6.88 6.51 -12.82
N ASP A 53 -6.29 5.67 -11.97
CA ASP A 53 -5.04 5.00 -12.28
C ASP A 53 -5.31 3.79 -13.18
N PRO A 54 -4.57 3.62 -14.29
CA PRO A 54 -4.81 2.54 -15.22
C PRO A 54 -4.24 1.20 -14.72
N ILE A 55 -5.02 0.15 -14.92
CA ILE A 55 -4.70 -1.25 -14.61
C ILE A 55 -4.77 -2.06 -15.90
N LEU A 56 -3.74 -2.86 -16.16
CA LEU A 56 -3.72 -3.78 -17.30
C LEU A 56 -4.23 -5.17 -16.87
N LEU A 57 -5.35 -5.60 -17.44
CA LEU A 57 -5.77 -7.00 -17.39
C LEU A 57 -5.04 -7.78 -18.48
N VAL A 58 -4.41 -8.88 -18.10
CA VAL A 58 -3.59 -9.72 -18.98
C VAL A 58 -4.23 -11.11 -19.07
N GLY A 59 -4.81 -11.44 -20.22
CA GLY A 59 -5.43 -12.75 -20.46
C GLY A 59 -4.42 -13.89 -20.49
N SER A 60 -4.88 -15.12 -20.25
CA SER A 60 -4.01 -16.32 -20.23
C SER A 60 -3.21 -16.54 -21.52
N ASP A 61 -3.78 -16.12 -22.65
CA ASP A 61 -3.19 -16.30 -23.98
C ASP A 61 -2.39 -15.06 -24.43
N ALA A 62 -2.20 -14.08 -23.55
CA ALA A 62 -1.39 -12.91 -23.84
C ALA A 62 0.09 -13.31 -23.99
N GLY A 63 0.76 -12.69 -24.96
CA GLY A 63 2.22 -12.74 -25.08
C GLY A 63 2.89 -11.85 -24.03
N ASP A 64 4.04 -11.29 -24.38
CA ASP A 64 4.74 -10.35 -23.50
C ASP A 64 3.91 -9.05 -23.28
N ALA A 65 3.51 -8.83 -22.03
CA ALA A 65 2.75 -7.66 -21.60
C ALA A 65 3.66 -6.46 -21.22
N ALA A 66 4.97 -6.67 -21.04
CA ALA A 66 5.92 -5.64 -20.63
C ALA A 66 5.90 -4.36 -21.49
N PRO A 67 5.73 -4.42 -22.84
CA PRO A 67 5.67 -3.22 -23.67
C PRO A 67 4.47 -2.30 -23.36
N TYR A 68 3.46 -2.82 -22.69
CA TYR A 68 2.22 -2.11 -22.37
C TYR A 68 2.19 -1.59 -20.94
N LEU A 69 3.19 -1.93 -20.12
CA LEU A 69 3.31 -1.54 -18.72
C LEU A 69 4.33 -0.43 -18.55
N ALA A 70 4.21 0.32 -17.46
CA ALA A 70 5.26 1.24 -17.03
C ALA A 70 6.57 0.48 -16.76
N SER A 71 7.71 1.17 -16.92
CA SER A 71 9.04 0.63 -16.64
C SER A 71 9.15 0.05 -15.22
N THR A 72 8.53 0.71 -14.26
CA THR A 72 8.32 0.21 -12.89
C THR A 72 6.84 -0.12 -12.72
N HIS A 73 6.51 -1.41 -12.59
CA HIS A 73 5.14 -1.89 -12.42
C HIS A 73 5.07 -3.02 -11.38
N THR A 74 3.86 -3.25 -10.85
CA THR A 74 3.55 -4.34 -9.93
C THR A 74 2.52 -5.28 -10.55
N VAL A 75 2.82 -6.57 -10.53
CA VAL A 75 1.85 -7.62 -10.88
C VAL A 75 1.15 -8.03 -9.59
N ILE A 76 -0.16 -7.80 -9.52
CA ILE A 76 -0.98 -8.19 -8.36
C ILE A 76 -1.18 -9.71 -8.42
N LYS A 77 -0.82 -10.38 -7.33
CA LYS A 77 -0.99 -11.84 -7.20
C LYS A 77 -2.36 -12.15 -6.63
N SER A 78 -2.86 -13.35 -6.94
CA SER A 78 -4.10 -13.85 -6.34
C SER A 78 -3.99 -13.84 -4.80
N GLY A 79 -5.00 -13.28 -4.15
CA GLY A 79 -5.03 -13.08 -2.69
C GLY A 79 -4.42 -11.76 -2.20
N GLU A 80 -3.73 -10.99 -3.04
CA GLU A 80 -3.30 -9.63 -2.70
C GLU A 80 -4.46 -8.64 -2.85
N PHE A 81 -4.45 -7.60 -2.01
CA PHE A 81 -5.44 -6.53 -2.06
C PHE A 81 -5.04 -5.45 -3.06
N LEU A 82 -5.96 -5.06 -3.93
CA LEU A 82 -5.84 -3.86 -4.76
C LEU A 82 -6.72 -2.74 -4.17
N PRO A 83 -6.12 -1.68 -3.60
CA PRO A 83 -6.87 -0.65 -2.90
C PRO A 83 -7.45 0.42 -3.82
N PHE A 84 -8.66 0.87 -3.48
CA PHE A 84 -9.36 1.99 -4.12
C PHE A 84 -9.98 2.88 -3.05
N TYR A 85 -9.94 4.20 -3.26
CA TYR A 85 -10.65 5.14 -2.41
C TYR A 85 -12.04 5.44 -2.98
N CYS A 86 -13.06 5.31 -2.15
CA CYS A 86 -14.44 5.58 -2.50
C CYS A 86 -14.98 6.73 -1.67
N GLN A 87 -15.56 7.74 -2.33
CA GLN A 87 -16.14 8.90 -1.67
C GLN A 87 -17.36 8.55 -0.81
N ASN A 88 -18.16 7.57 -1.23
CA ASN A 88 -19.37 7.16 -0.53
C ASN A 88 -19.56 5.63 -0.64
N LEU A 89 -19.02 4.90 0.34
CA LEU A 89 -19.12 3.45 0.37
C LEU A 89 -20.56 2.96 0.46
N ASP A 90 -21.44 3.65 1.19
CA ASP A 90 -22.83 3.23 1.34
C ASP A 90 -23.59 3.29 0.02
N ALA A 91 -23.44 4.38 -0.73
CA ALA A 91 -24.03 4.51 -2.06
C ALA A 91 -23.44 3.48 -3.03
N GLN A 92 -22.14 3.25 -2.97
CA GLN A 92 -21.48 2.26 -3.82
C GLN A 92 -21.93 0.83 -3.51
N ARG A 93 -22.09 0.49 -2.23
CA ARG A 93 -22.63 -0.80 -1.77
C ARG A 93 -24.05 -1.02 -2.28
N ALA A 94 -24.91 -0.01 -2.16
CA ALA A 94 -26.28 -0.09 -2.66
C ALA A 94 -26.32 -0.33 -4.18
N LEU A 95 -25.51 0.41 -4.95
CA LEU A 95 -25.39 0.23 -6.39
C LEU A 95 -24.90 -1.17 -6.77
N TRP A 96 -23.90 -1.71 -6.05
CA TRP A 96 -23.39 -3.05 -6.29
C TRP A 96 -24.37 -4.15 -5.89
N ALA A 97 -25.17 -3.94 -4.83
CA ALA A 97 -26.22 -4.86 -4.44
C ALA A 97 -27.31 -4.97 -5.53
N GLU A 98 -27.69 -3.85 -6.16
CA GLU A 98 -28.63 -3.85 -7.30
C GLU A 98 -28.09 -4.63 -8.52
N ARG A 99 -26.77 -4.69 -8.68
CA ARG A 99 -26.08 -5.45 -9.72
C ARG A 99 -25.83 -6.92 -9.34
N GLY A 100 -26.26 -7.35 -8.15
CA GLY A 100 -26.05 -8.71 -7.65
C GLY A 100 -24.61 -9.02 -7.26
N LEU A 101 -23.76 -8.00 -7.08
CA LEU A 101 -22.36 -8.16 -6.71
C LEU A 101 -22.24 -8.55 -5.23
N LYS A 102 -21.44 -9.57 -4.94
CA LYS A 102 -21.13 -9.96 -3.56
C LYS A 102 -20.04 -9.05 -3.00
N VAL A 103 -20.36 -8.41 -1.88
CA VAL A 103 -19.48 -7.48 -1.19
C VAL A 103 -19.33 -7.91 0.28
N HIS A 104 -18.13 -7.79 0.82
CA HIS A 104 -17.83 -8.08 2.21
C HIS A 104 -17.44 -6.80 2.93
N GLU A 105 -18.13 -6.48 4.02
CA GLU A 105 -17.78 -5.32 4.85
C GLU A 105 -16.59 -5.67 5.73
N THR A 106 -15.65 -4.73 5.85
CA THR A 106 -14.48 -4.84 6.70
C THR A 106 -14.03 -3.46 7.15
N GLN A 107 -12.91 -3.42 7.86
CA GLN A 107 -12.20 -2.19 8.19
C GLN A 107 -10.73 -2.33 7.80
N THR A 108 -10.11 -1.22 7.43
CA THR A 108 -8.64 -1.14 7.31
C THR A 108 -8.00 -1.35 8.68
N PRO A 109 -6.68 -1.60 8.76
CA PRO A 109 -5.97 -1.63 10.04
C PRO A 109 -6.10 -0.35 10.87
N LEU A 110 -6.36 0.81 10.26
CA LEU A 110 -6.61 2.08 10.97
C LEU A 110 -8.09 2.31 11.30
N GLY A 111 -8.98 1.36 10.97
CA GLY A 111 -10.39 1.39 11.30
C GLY A 111 -11.27 2.13 10.30
N GLU A 112 -10.77 2.51 9.12
CA GLU A 112 -11.63 3.04 8.07
C GLU A 112 -12.59 1.94 7.58
N PRO A 113 -13.89 2.23 7.44
CA PRO A 113 -14.81 1.33 6.77
C PRO A 113 -14.32 1.00 5.37
N ALA A 114 -14.41 -0.27 5.00
CA ALA A 114 -14.03 -0.75 3.68
C ALA A 114 -14.97 -1.85 3.17
N LEU A 115 -15.04 -2.00 1.86
CA LEU A 115 -15.73 -3.07 1.17
C LEU A 115 -14.72 -3.91 0.39
N VAL A 116 -14.76 -5.23 0.54
CA VAL A 116 -13.95 -6.17 -0.22
C VAL A 116 -14.83 -6.85 -1.27
N VAL A 117 -14.34 -6.85 -2.51
CA VAL A 117 -14.98 -7.52 -3.64
C VAL A 117 -13.97 -8.50 -4.25
N PRO A 118 -14.24 -9.81 -4.21
CA PRO A 118 -13.46 -10.78 -4.98
C PRO A 118 -13.80 -10.64 -6.46
N ASP A 119 -12.78 -10.63 -7.31
CA ASP A 119 -12.96 -10.70 -8.75
C ASP A 119 -13.12 -12.17 -9.23
N PRO A 120 -13.45 -12.41 -10.51
CA PRO A 120 -13.64 -13.77 -11.05
C PRO A 120 -12.44 -14.71 -10.91
N ASP A 121 -11.22 -14.16 -10.80
CA ASP A 121 -9.97 -14.90 -10.72
C ASP A 121 -9.42 -15.00 -9.28
N GLY A 122 -10.13 -14.42 -8.31
CA GLY A 122 -9.80 -14.46 -6.88
C GLY A 122 -8.85 -13.35 -6.43
N HIS A 123 -8.66 -12.30 -7.23
CA HIS A 123 -8.04 -11.06 -6.77
C HIS A 123 -9.00 -10.33 -5.82
N LEU A 124 -8.46 -9.67 -4.79
CA LEU A 124 -9.28 -8.98 -3.78
C LEU A 124 -9.22 -7.48 -3.99
N LEU A 125 -10.33 -6.87 -4.39
CA LEU A 125 -10.44 -5.41 -4.54
C LEU A 125 -10.94 -4.84 -3.22
N ILE A 126 -10.21 -3.91 -2.60
CA ILE A 126 -10.63 -3.26 -1.35
C ILE A 126 -10.96 -1.79 -1.60
N PHE A 127 -12.19 -1.39 -1.28
CA PHE A 127 -12.70 -0.03 -1.43
C PHE A 127 -12.82 0.61 -0.06
N ILE A 128 -12.02 1.63 0.19
CA ILE A 128 -11.87 2.28 1.49
C ILE A 128 -12.66 3.59 1.47
N ALA A 129 -13.43 3.87 2.52
CA ALA A 129 -14.11 5.15 2.67
C ALA A 129 -13.07 6.27 2.73
N GLN A 130 -13.25 7.28 1.90
CA GLN A 130 -12.44 8.48 1.96
C GLN A 130 -12.88 9.33 3.17
N GLY A 131 -12.46 8.91 4.37
CA GLY A 131 -12.65 9.69 5.59
C GLY A 131 -11.70 10.87 5.61
N GLN A 132 -12.22 12.09 5.83
CA GLN A 132 -11.37 13.24 6.16
C GLN A 132 -11.03 13.16 7.64
N ARG A 133 -9.92 12.47 7.97
CA ARG A 133 -9.34 12.54 9.31
C ARG A 133 -8.93 13.98 9.65
N THR A 134 -9.15 14.45 10.86
CA THR A 134 -8.63 15.77 11.26
C THR A 134 -7.10 15.75 11.35
N PRO A 135 -6.42 16.92 11.29
CA PRO A 135 -4.99 17.02 11.59
C PRO A 135 -4.59 16.30 12.88
N GLU A 136 -5.37 16.47 13.94
CA GLU A 136 -5.12 15.88 15.26
C GLU A 136 -5.24 14.35 15.22
N GLU A 137 -6.25 13.82 14.51
CA GLU A 137 -6.42 12.38 14.34
C GLU A 137 -5.25 11.75 13.58
N ILE A 138 -4.72 12.43 12.55
CA ILE A 138 -3.55 11.93 11.79
C ILE A 138 -2.32 11.86 12.69
N ILE A 139 -2.07 12.91 13.48
CA ILE A 139 -0.92 12.95 14.40
C ILE A 139 -1.06 11.86 15.47
N GLU A 140 -2.27 11.69 16.03
CA GLU A 140 -2.55 10.69 17.05
C GLU A 140 -2.39 9.26 16.51
N LEU A 141 -2.89 8.96 15.31
CA LEU A 141 -2.71 7.65 14.66
C LEU A 141 -1.23 7.32 14.46
N TYR A 142 -0.43 8.29 14.00
CA TYR A 142 1.02 8.10 13.89
C TYR A 142 1.67 7.93 15.27
N ALA A 143 1.31 8.75 16.26
CA ALA A 143 1.87 8.69 17.61
C ALA A 143 1.63 7.34 18.32
N GLN A 144 0.57 6.61 17.96
CA GLN A 144 0.22 5.32 18.54
C GLN A 144 1.10 4.15 18.07
N GLY A 145 1.81 4.29 16.93
CA GLY A 145 2.63 3.23 16.34
C GLY A 145 3.54 2.49 17.34
N PRO A 146 4.38 3.21 18.12
CA PRO A 146 5.23 2.64 19.17
C PRO A 146 4.48 1.75 20.17
N ARG A 147 3.33 2.21 20.66
CA ARG A 147 2.53 1.45 21.62
C ARG A 147 1.96 0.20 20.96
N LEU A 148 1.41 0.33 19.76
CA LEU A 148 0.85 -0.79 19.01
C LEU A 148 1.90 -1.87 18.74
N LEU A 149 3.10 -1.49 18.32
CA LEU A 149 4.20 -2.43 18.11
C LEU A 149 4.63 -3.10 19.42
N GLN A 150 4.76 -2.32 20.49
CA GLN A 150 5.10 -2.86 21.81
C GLN A 150 4.08 -3.90 22.30
N GLU A 151 2.78 -3.58 22.25
CA GLU A 151 1.70 -4.51 22.62
C GLU A 151 1.70 -5.76 21.74
N THR A 152 1.98 -5.58 20.44
CA THR A 152 2.04 -6.68 19.47
C THR A 152 3.21 -7.65 19.74
N LEU A 153 4.31 -7.16 20.32
CA LEU A 153 5.49 -7.95 20.67
C LEU A 153 5.46 -8.50 22.11
N GLU A 154 4.51 -8.04 22.93
CA GLU A 154 4.45 -8.42 24.34
C GLU A 154 4.26 -9.94 24.51
N GLY A 155 5.10 -10.53 25.34
CA GLY A 155 5.09 -11.95 25.67
C GLY A 155 5.88 -12.86 24.71
N LEU A 156 6.41 -12.33 23.59
CA LEU A 156 7.22 -13.11 22.66
C LEU A 156 8.63 -13.34 23.21
N THR A 157 9.11 -14.58 23.08
CA THR A 157 10.51 -14.93 23.35
C THR A 157 11.38 -14.69 22.12
N GLU A 158 12.70 -14.68 22.28
CA GLU A 158 13.64 -14.61 21.13
C GLU A 158 13.39 -15.73 20.11
N GLN A 159 12.97 -16.92 20.55
CA GLN A 159 12.64 -18.01 19.64
C GLN A 159 11.37 -17.72 18.85
N ASP A 160 10.37 -17.09 19.47
CA ASP A 160 9.10 -16.76 18.81
C ASP A 160 9.27 -15.71 17.71
N LEU A 161 10.30 -14.85 17.81
CA LEU A 161 10.62 -13.87 16.77
C LEU A 161 10.98 -14.52 15.42
N ASN A 162 11.34 -15.81 15.41
CA ASN A 162 11.65 -16.56 14.20
C ASN A 162 10.43 -17.22 13.55
N LEU A 163 9.23 -17.07 14.12
CA LEU A 163 8.01 -17.65 13.56
C LEU A 163 7.60 -16.91 12.28
N THR A 164 7.18 -17.67 11.27
CA THR A 164 6.68 -17.18 9.98
C THR A 164 5.25 -17.68 9.74
N LYS A 165 4.49 -17.03 8.86
CA LYS A 165 3.14 -17.45 8.46
C LYS A 165 3.19 -18.66 7.51
N ALA A 166 4.11 -18.64 6.55
CA ALA A 166 4.40 -19.79 5.67
C ALA A 166 5.92 -19.89 5.35
N PRO A 167 6.39 -21.02 4.77
CA PRO A 167 7.77 -21.13 4.32
C PRO A 167 8.13 -20.06 3.27
N GLY A 168 9.21 -19.32 3.51
CA GLY A 168 9.68 -18.25 2.61
C GLY A 168 9.05 -16.87 2.86
N GLU A 169 8.06 -16.77 3.75
CA GLU A 169 7.54 -15.48 4.23
C GLU A 169 8.38 -14.93 5.38
N TRP A 170 8.26 -13.63 5.64
CA TRP A 170 9.00 -12.97 6.71
C TRP A 170 8.65 -13.49 8.09
N SER A 171 9.67 -13.56 8.94
CA SER A 171 9.51 -13.77 10.37
C SER A 171 9.05 -12.51 11.08
N ILE A 172 8.57 -12.65 12.32
CA ILE A 172 8.25 -11.50 13.19
C ILE A 172 9.48 -10.59 13.33
N CYS A 173 10.68 -11.15 13.50
CA CYS A 173 11.94 -10.40 13.56
C CYS A 173 12.12 -9.52 12.31
N GLN A 174 11.95 -10.11 11.12
CA GLN A 174 12.10 -9.40 9.86
C GLN A 174 11.06 -8.28 9.69
N MET A 175 9.81 -8.54 10.09
CA MET A 175 8.75 -7.53 10.07
C MET A 175 9.05 -6.34 10.98
N VAL A 176 9.59 -6.57 12.18
CA VAL A 176 9.96 -5.49 13.11
C VAL A 176 11.05 -4.59 12.53
N HIS A 177 12.09 -5.17 11.94
CA HIS A 177 13.14 -4.39 11.26
C HIS A 177 12.60 -3.64 10.05
N HIS A 178 11.71 -4.26 9.27
CA HIS A 178 11.06 -3.63 8.13
C HIS A 178 10.20 -2.41 8.53
N ILE A 179 9.42 -2.52 9.62
CA ILE A 179 8.66 -1.39 10.18
C ILE A 179 9.61 -0.25 10.55
N SER A 180 10.68 -0.56 11.31
CA SER A 180 11.62 0.45 11.80
C SER A 180 12.39 1.16 10.67
N ASP A 181 12.96 0.40 9.74
CA ASP A 181 13.80 0.98 8.68
C ASP A 181 12.96 1.71 7.63
N GLY A 182 11.74 1.22 7.36
CA GLY A 182 10.75 1.93 6.56
C GLY A 182 10.37 3.27 7.16
N ASP A 183 10.08 3.30 8.47
CA ASP A 183 9.79 4.55 9.19
C ASP A 183 10.98 5.51 9.18
N ASP A 184 12.21 5.05 9.49
CA ASP A 184 13.39 5.92 9.47
C ASP A 184 13.61 6.59 8.10
N LEU A 185 13.41 5.84 7.02
CA LEU A 185 13.46 6.39 5.68
C LEU A 185 12.41 7.49 5.49
N TRP A 186 11.15 7.21 5.79
CA TRP A 186 10.06 8.17 5.60
C TRP A 186 10.14 9.37 6.53
N MET A 187 10.72 9.23 7.71
CA MET A 187 10.94 10.35 8.63
C MET A 187 12.05 11.29 8.15
N ARG A 188 13.01 10.79 7.36
CA ARG A 188 13.93 11.67 6.61
C ARG A 188 13.18 12.46 5.52
N VAL A 189 12.24 11.83 4.81
CA VAL A 189 11.39 12.49 3.81
C VAL A 189 10.51 13.56 4.46
N ALA A 190 9.87 13.24 5.58
CA ALA A 190 9.06 14.19 6.34
C ALA A 190 9.88 15.40 6.80
N LYS A 191 11.09 15.18 7.34
CA LYS A 191 12.01 16.28 7.69
C LYS A 191 12.42 17.12 6.49
N ALA A 192 12.60 16.52 5.31
CA ALA A 192 12.85 17.26 4.08
C ALA A 192 11.66 18.15 3.69
N ALA A 193 10.43 17.61 3.75
CA ALA A 193 9.20 18.37 3.54
C ALA A 193 9.10 19.55 4.51
N LEU A 194 9.31 19.30 5.80
CA LEU A 194 9.25 20.29 6.87
C LEU A 194 10.28 21.40 6.67
N THR A 195 11.50 21.06 6.23
CA THR A 195 12.60 22.03 6.08
C THR A 195 12.49 22.84 4.78
N ARG A 196 12.11 22.19 3.67
CA ARG A 196 12.03 22.82 2.34
C ARG A 196 10.82 22.29 1.57
N PRO A 197 9.61 22.84 1.80
CA PRO A 197 8.41 22.43 1.08
C PRO A 197 8.60 22.51 -0.43
N GLY A 198 8.19 21.46 -1.14
CA GLY A 198 8.31 21.32 -2.59
C GLY A 198 9.67 20.84 -3.10
N CYS A 199 10.60 20.44 -2.23
CA CYS A 199 11.87 19.87 -2.69
C CYS A 199 11.67 18.52 -3.37
N LEU A 200 12.53 18.22 -4.34
CA LEU A 200 12.65 16.87 -4.91
C LEU A 200 13.36 15.96 -3.91
N TYR A 201 12.86 14.74 -3.74
CA TYR A 201 13.49 13.70 -2.93
C TYR A 201 13.47 12.37 -3.68
N SER A 202 14.58 11.64 -3.67
CA SER A 202 14.70 10.32 -4.31
C SER A 202 15.71 9.46 -3.58
N HIS A 203 15.55 8.14 -3.67
CA HIS A 203 16.58 7.17 -3.31
C HIS A 203 16.51 5.97 -4.24
N ASP A 204 17.61 5.22 -4.33
CA ASP A 204 17.77 4.04 -5.20
C ASP A 204 18.22 2.78 -4.43
N TRP A 205 18.40 2.89 -3.11
CA TRP A 205 19.00 1.83 -2.30
C TRP A 205 17.99 1.04 -1.45
N TYR A 206 16.95 1.69 -0.93
CA TYR A 206 15.94 1.02 -0.09
C TYR A 206 14.82 0.43 -0.94
N THR A 207 14.52 -0.83 -0.67
CA THR A 207 13.40 -1.56 -1.26
C THR A 207 12.57 -2.19 -0.14
N THR A 208 11.25 -2.22 -0.31
CA THR A 208 10.34 -2.86 0.66
C THR A 208 10.21 -4.37 0.45
N ASP A 209 11.14 -4.98 -0.27
CA ASP A 209 11.18 -6.41 -0.59
C ASP A 209 12.28 -7.15 0.18
N ASN A 210 12.51 -8.41 -0.17
CA ASN A 210 13.54 -9.23 0.47
C ASN A 210 14.96 -8.69 0.26
N ALA A 211 15.24 -7.87 -0.76
CA ALA A 211 16.61 -7.47 -1.06
C ALA A 211 17.22 -6.66 0.08
N SER A 212 16.48 -5.70 0.63
CA SER A 212 16.94 -4.92 1.78
C SER A 212 16.99 -5.77 3.06
N ALA A 213 15.98 -6.62 3.27
CA ALA A 213 15.91 -7.49 4.44
C ALA A 213 17.08 -8.50 4.50
N ASP A 214 17.49 -9.06 3.35
CA ASP A 214 18.58 -10.00 3.24
C ASP A 214 19.95 -9.31 3.38
N LEU A 215 20.15 -8.17 2.70
CA LEU A 215 21.42 -7.42 2.74
C LEU A 215 21.70 -6.82 4.13
N LEU A 216 20.66 -6.45 4.87
CA LEU A 216 20.76 -5.90 6.23
C LEU A 216 20.57 -6.97 7.31
N ASP A 217 20.53 -8.25 6.94
CA ASP A 217 20.38 -9.42 7.82
C ASP A 217 19.28 -9.23 8.88
N TYR A 218 18.07 -8.95 8.41
CA TYR A 218 16.93 -8.73 9.31
C TYR A 218 16.62 -9.97 10.16
N ALA A 219 16.88 -11.18 9.66
CA ALA A 219 16.62 -12.40 10.40
C ALA A 219 17.63 -12.66 11.52
N GLY A 220 18.90 -12.26 11.34
CA GLY A 220 20.01 -12.63 12.22
C GLY A 220 20.30 -11.67 13.37
N ARG A 221 19.57 -10.55 13.51
CA ARG A 221 19.90 -9.50 14.47
C ARG A 221 18.78 -9.16 15.46
N ALA A 222 19.17 -8.79 16.67
CA ALA A 222 18.25 -8.41 17.75
C ALA A 222 17.36 -7.22 17.35
N ILE A 223 16.09 -7.25 17.76
CA ILE A 223 15.09 -6.23 17.41
C ILE A 223 15.11 -4.99 18.32
N GLU A 224 15.74 -5.06 19.49
CA GLU A 224 15.73 -3.98 20.49
C GLU A 224 16.20 -2.62 19.94
N PRO A 225 17.30 -2.53 19.16
CA PRO A 225 17.72 -1.24 18.59
C PRO A 225 16.73 -0.69 17.57
N ALA A 226 16.08 -1.56 16.80
CA ALA A 226 15.09 -1.16 15.80
C ALA A 226 13.82 -0.61 16.48
N VAL A 227 13.34 -1.28 17.53
CA VAL A 227 12.20 -0.80 18.34
C VAL A 227 12.53 0.55 18.98
N GLN A 228 13.75 0.74 19.50
CA GLN A 228 14.16 2.03 20.06
C GLN A 228 14.23 3.15 19.02
N LEU A 229 14.77 2.86 17.83
CA LEU A 229 14.81 3.82 16.72
C LEU A 229 13.41 4.24 16.31
N TYR A 230 12.51 3.27 16.12
CA TYR A 230 11.10 3.52 15.80
C TYR A 230 10.43 4.41 16.85
N ASN A 231 10.61 4.12 18.13
CA ASN A 231 10.08 4.94 19.23
C ASN A 231 10.62 6.37 19.20
N ALA A 232 11.93 6.53 18.97
CA ALA A 232 12.58 7.83 18.92
C ALA A 232 12.13 8.67 17.71
N ASN A 233 11.98 8.03 16.54
CA ASN A 233 11.47 8.67 15.33
C ASN A 233 10.08 9.22 15.54
N HIS A 234 9.16 8.40 16.05
CA HIS A 234 7.79 8.82 16.32
C HIS A 234 7.72 9.99 17.29
N ALA A 235 8.42 9.91 18.43
CA ALA A 235 8.45 10.98 19.41
C ALA A 235 9.01 12.29 18.82
N HIS A 236 10.10 12.19 18.05
CA HIS A 236 10.73 13.34 17.41
C HIS A 236 9.84 14.01 16.37
N ILE A 237 9.16 13.22 15.54
CA ILE A 237 8.33 13.74 14.45
C ILE A 237 7.03 14.33 14.98
N VAL A 238 6.39 13.67 15.95
CA VAL A 238 5.21 14.22 16.65
C VAL A 238 5.55 15.58 17.28
N GLN A 239 6.71 15.69 17.96
CA GLN A 239 7.18 16.96 18.50
C GLN A 239 7.32 18.04 17.42
N LEU A 240 7.93 17.71 16.27
CA LEU A 240 8.13 18.67 15.17
C LEU A 240 6.81 19.15 14.57
N VAL A 241 5.87 18.24 14.27
CA VAL A 241 4.61 18.60 13.61
C VAL A 241 3.65 19.35 14.54
N GLN A 242 3.72 19.10 15.85
CA GLN A 242 2.95 19.88 16.84
C GLN A 242 3.54 21.28 17.07
N HIS A 243 4.85 21.47 16.86
CA HIS A 243 5.52 22.75 17.10
C HIS A 243 5.48 23.70 15.91
N LEU A 244 5.59 23.16 14.69
CA LEU A 244 5.69 23.97 13.48
C LEU A 244 4.30 24.34 12.93
N PRO A 245 4.07 25.60 12.51
CA PRO A 245 2.85 25.96 11.82
C PRO A 245 2.79 25.31 10.44
N ASP A 246 1.56 24.94 10.04
CA ASP A 246 1.24 24.34 8.74
C ASP A 246 2.09 23.10 8.42
N ALA A 247 2.53 22.37 9.45
CA ALA A 247 3.49 21.27 9.31
C ALA A 247 2.96 20.16 8.40
N LEU A 248 1.67 19.84 8.54
CA LEU A 248 1.02 18.75 7.81
C LEU A 248 0.84 19.05 6.32
N GLU A 249 0.74 20.33 5.95
CA GLU A 249 0.52 20.81 4.58
C GLU A 249 1.83 20.90 3.77
N ARG A 250 2.99 20.93 4.45
CA ARG A 250 4.30 20.90 3.80
C ARG A 250 4.49 19.58 3.08
N TYR A 251 5.25 19.59 1.99
CA TYR A 251 5.32 18.45 1.07
C TYR A 251 6.69 18.28 0.42
N VAL A 252 6.94 17.09 -0.11
CA VAL A 252 8.00 16.81 -1.07
C VAL A 252 7.41 16.44 -2.42
N MET A 253 8.24 16.55 -3.46
CA MET A 253 8.05 15.86 -4.73
C MET A 253 8.94 14.60 -4.71
N PHE A 254 8.37 13.47 -4.30
CA PHE A 254 9.07 12.20 -4.17
C PHE A 254 9.18 11.49 -5.53
N ILE A 255 10.36 10.95 -5.84
CA ILE A 255 10.64 10.27 -7.10
C ILE A 255 11.04 8.84 -6.80
N TRP A 256 10.20 7.89 -7.17
CA TRP A 256 10.57 6.48 -7.23
C TRP A 256 11.49 6.23 -8.43
N PRO A 257 12.41 5.24 -8.36
CA PRO A 257 13.23 4.85 -9.50
C PRO A 257 12.38 4.60 -10.76
N GLY A 258 12.68 5.36 -11.82
CA GLY A 258 12.00 5.24 -13.10
C GLY A 258 10.60 5.85 -13.19
N GLN A 259 10.13 6.60 -12.19
CA GLN A 259 8.80 7.22 -12.17
C GLN A 259 8.87 8.75 -12.16
N GLU A 260 7.75 9.38 -12.52
CA GLU A 260 7.59 10.84 -12.42
C GLU A 260 7.46 11.30 -10.96
N PRO A 261 7.85 12.55 -10.63
CA PRO A 261 7.72 13.07 -9.27
C PRO A 261 6.27 13.12 -8.79
N GLN A 262 6.01 12.51 -7.63
CA GLN A 262 4.71 12.50 -6.97
C GLN A 262 4.73 13.38 -5.72
N ARG A 263 3.63 14.10 -5.48
CA ARG A 263 3.52 14.97 -4.31
C ARG A 263 3.12 14.15 -3.07
N PHE A 264 3.91 14.25 -2.01
CA PHE A 264 3.57 13.70 -0.69
C PHE A 264 3.64 14.80 0.36
N THR A 265 2.51 15.08 1.01
CA THR A 265 2.48 15.98 2.18
C THR A 265 2.98 15.25 3.44
N VAL A 266 3.36 15.99 4.47
CA VAL A 266 3.69 15.40 5.78
C VAL A 266 2.48 14.64 6.32
N ARG A 267 1.26 15.15 6.12
CA ARG A 267 0.02 14.43 6.45
C ARG A 267 -0.04 13.06 5.78
N ASP A 268 0.22 12.99 4.48
CA ASP A 268 0.18 11.74 3.70
C ASP A 268 1.22 10.74 4.24
N ILE A 269 2.43 11.23 4.53
CA ILE A 269 3.52 10.40 5.05
C ILE A 269 3.15 9.83 6.42
N LEU A 270 2.67 10.65 7.37
CA LEU A 270 2.29 10.19 8.70
C LEU A 270 1.15 9.16 8.64
N TYR A 271 0.12 9.43 7.83
CA TYR A 271 -1.01 8.52 7.66
C TYR A 271 -0.58 7.19 7.05
N MET A 272 0.24 7.23 6.00
CA MET A 272 0.77 6.04 5.35
C MET A 272 1.64 5.22 6.30
N GLN A 273 2.50 5.85 7.11
CA GLN A 273 3.34 5.14 8.08
C GLN A 273 2.53 4.55 9.24
N ALA A 274 1.49 5.24 9.72
CA ALA A 274 0.56 4.67 10.69
C ALA A 274 -0.11 3.40 10.14
N GLY A 275 -0.61 3.45 8.90
CA GLY A 275 -1.26 2.32 8.25
C GLY A 275 -0.32 1.16 7.97
N HIS A 276 0.91 1.44 7.53
CA HIS A 276 1.96 0.46 7.28
C HIS A 276 2.32 -0.31 8.56
N ALA A 277 2.57 0.40 9.66
CA ALA A 277 2.85 -0.22 10.94
C ALA A 277 1.66 -1.05 11.45
N ALA A 278 0.44 -0.53 11.35
CA ALA A 278 -0.77 -1.25 11.78
C ALA A 278 -1.01 -2.54 10.99
N MET A 279 -0.76 -2.51 9.68
CA MET A 279 -0.85 -3.69 8.81
C MET A 279 0.14 -4.79 9.25
N HIS A 280 1.42 -4.46 9.43
CA HIS A 280 2.39 -5.45 9.87
C HIS A 280 2.21 -5.90 11.31
N CYS A 281 1.69 -5.04 12.20
CA CYS A 281 1.30 -5.48 13.54
C CYS A 281 0.18 -6.53 13.48
N LYS A 282 -0.79 -6.36 12.57
CA LYS A 282 -1.82 -7.38 12.31
C LYS A 282 -1.20 -8.67 11.76
N ASP A 283 -0.26 -8.60 10.82
CA ASP A 283 0.44 -9.80 10.30
C ASP A 283 1.16 -10.56 11.42
N ILE A 284 1.85 -9.85 12.31
CA ILE A 284 2.50 -10.43 13.49
C ILE A 284 1.47 -11.12 14.38
N GLN A 285 0.32 -10.48 14.65
CA GLN A 285 -0.76 -11.09 15.43
C GLN A 285 -1.33 -12.35 14.76
N GLU A 286 -1.44 -12.40 13.44
CA GLU A 286 -1.84 -13.60 12.71
C GLU A 286 -0.82 -14.74 12.87
N ILE A 287 0.49 -14.44 12.78
CA ILE A 287 1.55 -15.41 13.04
C ILE A 287 1.44 -15.94 14.49
N ARG A 288 1.25 -15.05 15.46
CA ARG A 288 1.07 -15.44 16.87
C ARG A 288 -0.10 -16.39 17.05
N GLN A 289 -1.25 -16.08 16.48
CA GLN A 289 -2.44 -16.94 16.54
C GLN A 289 -2.20 -18.31 15.90
N LEU A 290 -1.55 -18.34 14.73
CA LEU A 290 -1.21 -19.58 14.03
C LEU A 290 -0.33 -20.52 14.88
N HIS A 291 0.61 -19.94 15.63
CA HIS A 291 1.58 -20.68 16.46
C HIS A 291 1.24 -20.72 17.96
N GLN A 292 0.05 -20.23 18.34
CA GLN A 292 -0.49 -20.22 19.72
C GLN A 292 0.41 -19.46 20.71
N LYS A 293 0.75 -18.21 20.37
CA LYS A 293 1.57 -17.25 21.15
C LYS A 293 0.84 -15.96 21.48
#